data_AF-F0SAD9-F1
#
_entry.id   AF-F0SAD9-F1
#
_cell.length_a   1.000
_cell.length_b   1.000
_cell.length_c   1.000
_cell.angle_alpha   90.00
_cell.angle_beta   90.00
_cell.angle_gamma   90.00
#
_symmetry.space_group_name_H-M   'P 1'
#
loop_
_entity.id
_entity.type
_entity.pdbx_description
1 polymer ?
#
loop_
_entity_poly.entity_id
_entity_poly.type
_entity_poly.pdbx_seq_one_letter_code
_entity_poly.pdbx_strand_id
1 'polypeptide(L)'
;MTDERKHKMQLIFKQHPNVEEFHVTSDDQAFFNASDAKNHAKSLGNKEVDAIKRRDVLKVESTESKVESTGDDERIALMAKLEALGGKAAKNIGLDKLKEKISELEAGKVESTKSKVESTGGDESGADADKGGNPDESGAGEGAGE
;
A
#
# COMPACT_ATOMS: atom_id res chain seq x y z
N MET A 1 6.82 19.18 -10.75
CA MET A 1 5.36 19.09 -10.53
C MET A 1 5.02 19.93 -9.32
N THR A 2 4.05 20.85 -9.41
CA THR A 2 3.61 21.69 -8.28
C THR A 2 2.74 20.88 -7.31
N ASP A 3 2.67 21.30 -6.05
CA ASP A 3 1.89 20.62 -4.99
C ASP A 3 0.40 20.52 -5.35
N GLU A 4 -0.17 21.56 -5.93
CA GLU A 4 -1.57 21.58 -6.39
C GLU A 4 -1.84 20.57 -7.50
N ARG A 5 -0.94 20.49 -8.50
CA ARG A 5 -1.04 19.51 -9.59
C ARG A 5 -0.97 18.09 -9.04
N LYS A 6 -0.12 17.85 -8.04
CA LYS A 6 0.03 16.55 -7.39
C LYS A 6 -1.23 16.14 -6.63
N HIS A 7 -1.83 17.05 -5.88
CA HIS A 7 -3.08 16.80 -5.15
C HIS A 7 -4.24 16.47 -6.10
N LYS A 8 -4.39 17.19 -7.22
CA LYS A 8 -5.38 16.86 -8.27
C LYS A 8 -5.17 15.44 -8.81
N MET A 9 -3.93 15.07 -9.12
CA MET A 9 -3.62 13.73 -9.64
C MET A 9 -3.90 12.64 -8.61
N GLN A 10 -3.59 12.86 -7.33
CA GLN A 10 -3.96 11.94 -6.25
C GLN A 10 -5.48 11.73 -6.19
N LEU A 11 -6.28 12.79 -6.32
CA LEU A 11 -7.74 12.71 -6.35
C LEU A 11 -8.24 11.86 -7.54
N ILE A 12 -7.68 12.06 -8.73
CA ILE A 12 -8.02 11.30 -9.94
C ILE A 12 -7.68 9.81 -9.75
N PHE A 13 -6.51 9.48 -9.21
CA PHE A 13 -6.14 8.10 -8.90
C PHE A 13 -6.95 7.47 -7.76
N LYS A 14 -7.49 8.27 -6.83
CA LYS A 14 -8.45 7.81 -5.81
C LYS A 14 -9.79 7.47 -6.48
N GLN A 15 -10.25 8.28 -7.44
CA GLN A 15 -11.49 8.06 -8.19
C GLN A 15 -11.41 6.89 -9.20
N HIS A 16 -10.23 6.64 -9.77
CA HIS A 16 -9.98 5.58 -10.77
C HIS A 16 -8.97 4.53 -10.25
N PRO A 17 -9.40 3.61 -9.37
CA PRO A 17 -8.48 2.69 -8.70
C PRO A 17 -7.94 1.57 -9.59
N ASN A 18 -8.48 1.37 -10.78
CA ASN A 18 -7.99 0.35 -11.71
C ASN A 18 -6.96 0.90 -12.71
N VAL A 19 -6.66 2.20 -12.64
CA VAL A 19 -5.76 2.87 -13.59
C VAL A 19 -4.39 3.07 -12.95
N GLU A 20 -3.36 2.56 -13.60
CA GLU A 20 -1.99 2.61 -13.11
C GLU A 20 -1.22 3.85 -13.59
N GLU A 21 -1.62 4.44 -14.72
CA GLU A 21 -0.95 5.56 -15.36
C GLU A 21 -1.96 6.51 -16.01
N PHE A 22 -1.72 7.81 -15.86
CA PHE A 22 -2.43 8.87 -16.57
C PHE A 22 -1.44 9.73 -17.36
N HIS A 23 -1.89 10.22 -18.51
CA HIS A 23 -1.16 11.19 -19.31
C HIS A 23 -1.69 12.59 -19.02
N VAL A 24 -0.83 13.45 -18.48
CA VAL A 24 -1.20 14.75 -17.95
C VAL A 24 -0.56 15.84 -18.79
N THR A 25 -1.37 16.75 -19.31
CA THR A 25 -0.89 17.89 -20.11
C THR A 25 -0.44 19.05 -19.21
N SER A 26 0.18 20.07 -19.79
CA SER A 26 0.60 21.27 -19.04
C SER A 26 -0.55 22.05 -18.39
N ASP A 27 -1.81 21.82 -18.81
CA ASP A 27 -3.03 22.46 -18.27
C ASP A 27 -3.66 21.67 -17.11
N ASP A 28 -2.91 20.76 -16.48
CA ASP A 28 -3.38 19.85 -15.41
C ASP A 28 -4.49 18.86 -15.83
N GLN A 29 -4.85 18.78 -17.12
CA GLN A 29 -5.80 17.79 -17.62
C GLN A 29 -5.15 16.40 -17.74
N ALA A 30 -5.81 15.38 -17.18
CA ALA A 30 -5.38 13.99 -17.20
C ALA A 30 -6.22 13.14 -18.15
N PHE A 31 -5.56 12.27 -18.91
CA PHE A 31 -6.15 11.41 -19.92
C PHE A 31 -5.69 9.97 -19.75
N PHE A 32 -6.57 9.00 -20.03
CA PHE A 32 -6.23 7.57 -19.99
C PHE A 32 -5.31 7.15 -21.13
N ASN A 33 -5.37 7.86 -22.27
CA ASN A 33 -4.65 7.52 -23.48
C ASN A 33 -3.66 8.63 -23.85
N ALA A 34 -2.43 8.24 -24.19
CA ALA A 34 -1.39 9.17 -24.63
C ALA A 34 -1.80 9.96 -25.88
N SER A 35 -2.53 9.34 -26.81
CA SER A 35 -2.98 9.99 -28.05
C SER A 35 -3.94 11.14 -27.78
N ASP A 36 -4.82 11.00 -26.80
CA ASP A 36 -5.80 12.03 -26.43
C ASP A 36 -5.10 13.20 -25.75
N ALA A 37 -4.21 12.90 -24.80
CA ALA A 37 -3.36 13.89 -24.16
C ALA A 37 -2.49 14.65 -25.19
N LYS A 38 -1.89 13.95 -26.16
CA LYS A 38 -1.10 14.58 -27.22
C LYS A 38 -1.95 15.47 -28.12
N ASN A 39 -3.17 15.06 -28.46
CA ASN A 39 -4.07 15.89 -29.25
C ASN A 39 -4.50 17.15 -28.49
N HIS A 40 -4.78 17.03 -27.20
CA HIS A 40 -5.06 18.18 -26.34
C HIS A 40 -3.83 19.10 -26.18
N ALA A 41 -2.65 18.51 -26.01
CA ALA A 41 -1.40 19.27 -25.89
C ALA A 41 -1.08 20.09 -27.15
N LYS A 42 -1.48 19.64 -28.35
CA LYS A 42 -1.28 20.41 -29.60
C LYS A 42 -1.97 21.77 -29.60
N SER A 43 -3.11 21.91 -28.92
CA SER A 43 -3.78 23.20 -28.76
C SER A 43 -3.14 24.10 -27.70
N LEU A 44 -2.25 23.54 -26.86
CA LEU A 44 -1.52 24.29 -25.84
C LEU A 44 -0.17 24.81 -26.38
N GLY A 45 0.34 25.90 -25.80
CA GLY A 45 1.62 26.49 -26.22
C GLY A 45 2.82 25.57 -26.01
N ASN A 46 2.87 24.85 -24.89
CA ASN A 46 4.00 24.01 -24.49
C ASN A 46 4.00 22.63 -25.15
N LYS A 47 2.82 22.10 -25.54
CA LYS A 47 2.67 20.79 -26.20
C LYS A 47 3.28 19.61 -25.43
N GLU A 48 3.45 19.77 -24.12
CA GLU A 48 4.05 18.74 -23.26
C GLU A 48 2.98 17.82 -22.68
N VAL A 49 3.36 16.55 -22.56
CA VAL A 49 2.55 15.49 -21.95
C VAL A 49 3.45 14.70 -21.02
N ASP A 50 3.06 14.63 -19.76
CA ASP A 50 3.76 13.88 -18.72
C ASP A 50 3.01 12.58 -18.43
N ALA A 51 3.71 11.45 -18.37
CA ALA A 51 3.11 10.18 -17.97
C ALA A 51 3.30 10.01 -16.46
N ILE A 52 2.23 10.22 -15.71
CA ILE A 52 2.23 10.12 -14.26
C ILE A 52 1.69 8.77 -13.87
N LYS A 53 2.51 7.97 -13.18
CA LYS A 53 2.10 6.68 -12.63
C LYS A 53 1.57 6.84 -11.22
N ARG A 54 0.64 5.98 -10.88
CA ARG A 54 0.00 5.93 -9.56
C ARG A 54 1.00 5.83 -8.42
N ARG A 55 2.03 5.01 -8.61
CA ARG A 55 3.06 4.74 -7.59
C ARG A 55 3.82 6.02 -7.25
N ASP A 56 4.07 6.90 -8.20
CA ASP A 56 4.82 8.14 -7.99
C ASP A 56 4.02 9.19 -7.19
N VAL A 57 2.69 9.19 -7.32
CA VAL A 57 1.81 10.14 -6.61
C VAL A 57 1.37 9.64 -5.24
N LEU A 58 1.06 8.35 -5.10
CA LEU A 58 0.61 7.77 -3.82
C LEU A 58 1.77 7.47 -2.86
N LYS A 59 3.00 7.30 -3.35
CA LYS A 59 4.18 7.07 -2.49
C LYS A 59 4.51 8.26 -1.58
N VAL A 60 3.90 9.42 -1.80
CA VAL A 60 4.16 10.63 -1.00
C VAL A 60 3.02 10.96 -0.03
N GLU A 61 1.99 10.14 0.07
CA GLU A 61 0.81 10.35 0.94
C GLU A 61 0.58 9.16 1.89
N SER A 62 1.64 8.50 2.35
CA SER A 62 1.55 7.52 3.46
C SER A 62 1.67 8.19 4.83
N THR A 63 1.14 9.40 4.97
CA THR A 63 0.80 10.01 6.26
C THR A 63 -0.43 10.88 6.03
N GLU A 64 -1.53 10.49 6.68
CA GLU A 64 -2.77 11.25 6.85
C GLU A 64 -3.86 11.07 5.78
N SER A 65 -4.74 10.09 6.07
CA SER A 65 -6.20 10.25 6.05
C SER A 65 -6.92 10.43 4.70
N LYS A 66 -7.47 9.32 4.20
CA LYS A 66 -8.92 9.08 4.23
C LYS A 66 -9.20 7.61 3.87
N VAL A 67 -9.27 6.80 4.92
CA VAL A 67 -9.87 5.47 4.86
C VAL A 67 -11.37 5.68 4.65
N GLU A 68 -11.85 5.44 3.44
CA GLU A 68 -13.26 5.17 3.15
C GLU A 68 -13.42 3.67 2.88
N SER A 69 -12.93 2.86 3.83
CA SER A 69 -13.15 1.42 3.97
C SER A 69 -13.08 0.99 5.45
N THR A 70 -13.37 1.92 6.36
CA THR A 70 -13.26 1.81 7.83
C THR A 70 -14.35 0.95 8.48
N GLY A 71 -15.02 0.09 7.72
CA GLY A 71 -15.94 -0.90 8.28
C GLY A 71 -15.23 -2.21 8.63
N ASP A 72 -14.24 -2.61 7.82
CA ASP A 72 -13.62 -3.92 7.92
C ASP A 72 -12.46 -3.96 8.91
N ASP A 73 -11.60 -2.94 8.99
CA ASP A 73 -10.46 -2.95 9.93
C ASP A 73 -10.90 -3.00 11.40
N GLU A 74 -11.87 -2.16 11.80
CA GLU A 74 -12.39 -2.17 13.18
C GLU A 74 -13.09 -3.50 13.49
N ARG A 75 -13.83 -4.04 12.52
CA ARG A 75 -14.47 -5.36 12.64
C ARG A 75 -13.45 -6.47 12.81
N ILE A 76 -12.40 -6.49 11.99
CA ILE A 76 -11.32 -7.49 12.02
C ILE A 76 -10.61 -7.41 13.38
N ALA A 77 -10.29 -6.22 13.86
CA ALA A 77 -9.66 -6.02 15.16
C ALA A 77 -10.54 -6.51 16.32
N LEU A 78 -11.84 -6.22 16.29
CA LEU A 78 -12.79 -6.70 17.30
C LEU A 78 -12.98 -8.22 17.21
N MET A 79 -13.07 -8.80 16.01
CA MET A 79 -13.14 -10.26 15.85
C MET A 79 -11.88 -10.96 16.37
N ALA A 80 -10.70 -10.40 16.13
CA ALA A 80 -9.45 -10.92 16.68
C ALA A 80 -9.42 -10.88 18.21
N LYS A 81 -9.88 -9.78 18.83
CA LYS A 81 -10.03 -9.70 20.30
C LYS A 81 -11.02 -10.73 20.84
N LEU A 82 -12.16 -10.88 20.19
CA LEU A 82 -13.15 -11.88 20.58
C LEU A 82 -12.57 -13.30 20.52
N GLU A 83 -11.85 -13.63 19.46
CA GLU A 83 -11.21 -14.93 19.28
C GLU A 83 -10.10 -15.18 20.32
N ALA A 84 -9.30 -14.17 20.66
CA ALA A 84 -8.32 -14.24 21.74
C ALA A 84 -8.98 -14.47 23.12
N LEU A 85 -10.20 -13.97 23.30
CA LEU A 85 -11.04 -14.24 24.47
C LEU A 85 -11.74 -15.61 24.40
N GLY A 86 -11.58 -16.37 23.31
CA GLY A 86 -12.21 -17.68 23.09
C GLY A 86 -13.64 -17.60 22.57
N GLY A 87 -14.12 -16.41 22.23
CA GLY A 87 -15.43 -16.17 21.65
C GLY A 87 -15.44 -16.38 20.14
N LYS A 88 -16.59 -16.81 19.61
CA LYS A 88 -16.82 -16.95 18.17
C LYS A 88 -17.99 -16.07 17.74
N ALA A 89 -17.79 -15.36 16.64
CA ALA A 89 -18.80 -14.49 16.02
C ALA A 89 -18.96 -14.80 14.54
N ALA A 90 -20.18 -14.61 14.04
CA ALA A 90 -20.47 -14.75 12.62
C ALA A 90 -19.81 -13.62 11.82
N LYS A 91 -19.31 -13.94 10.61
CA LYS A 91 -18.70 -12.98 9.68
C LYS A 91 -19.64 -11.88 9.17
N ASN A 92 -20.92 -11.92 9.54
CA ASN A 92 -21.94 -10.90 9.24
C ASN A 92 -22.56 -10.27 10.50
N ILE A 93 -22.01 -10.52 11.69
CA ILE A 93 -22.48 -9.89 12.93
C ILE A 93 -22.22 -8.37 12.90
N GLY A 94 -23.14 -7.55 13.41
CA GLY A 94 -22.93 -6.10 13.55
C GLY A 94 -21.87 -5.77 14.61
N LEU A 95 -21.20 -4.62 14.45
CA LEU A 95 -20.13 -4.16 15.37
C LEU A 95 -20.61 -4.03 16.82
N ASP A 96 -21.84 -3.56 17.04
CA ASP A 96 -22.44 -3.41 18.38
C ASP A 96 -22.46 -4.74 19.15
N LYS A 97 -22.90 -5.81 18.48
CA LYS A 97 -22.94 -7.16 19.05
C LYS A 97 -21.54 -7.76 19.23
N LEU A 98 -20.59 -7.37 18.40
CA LEU A 98 -19.19 -7.80 18.52
C LEU A 98 -18.55 -7.17 19.76
N LYS A 99 -18.77 -5.87 19.98
CA LYS A 99 -18.30 -5.13 21.17
C LYS A 99 -18.94 -5.67 22.45
N GLU A 100 -20.24 -5.98 22.44
CA GLU A 100 -20.95 -6.58 23.57
C GLU A 100 -20.33 -7.93 23.99
N LYS A 101 -20.12 -8.84 23.03
CA LYS A 101 -19.51 -10.15 23.32
C LYS A 101 -18.07 -10.07 23.81
N ILE A 102 -17.28 -9.13 23.28
CA ILE A 102 -15.92 -8.89 23.75
C ILE A 102 -15.99 -8.41 25.20
N SER A 103 -16.83 -7.42 25.50
CA SER A 103 -16.96 -6.87 26.86
C SER A 103 -17.45 -7.92 27.87
N GLU A 104 -18.35 -8.82 27.47
CA GLU A 104 -18.84 -9.91 28.32
C GLU A 104 -17.74 -10.95 28.61
N LEU A 105 -16.95 -11.32 27.59
CA LEU A 105 -15.84 -12.26 27.77
C LEU A 105 -14.61 -11.63 28.45
N GLU A 106 -14.35 -10.35 28.24
CA GLU A 106 -13.33 -9.61 28.99
C GLU A 106 -13.70 -9.57 30.47
N ALA A 107 -14.94 -9.22 30.81
CA ALA A 107 -15.42 -9.22 32.19
C ALA A 107 -15.34 -10.61 32.85
N GLY A 108 -15.52 -11.68 32.08
CA GLY A 108 -15.37 -13.07 32.58
C GLY A 108 -13.92 -13.55 32.71
N LYS A 109 -12.98 -13.09 31.87
CA LYS A 109 -11.57 -13.55 31.88
C LYS A 109 -10.68 -12.87 32.92
N VAL A 110 -11.08 -11.72 33.47
CA VAL A 110 -10.28 -11.02 34.50
C VAL A 110 -10.10 -11.84 35.78
N GLU A 111 -10.94 -12.85 36.01
CA GLU A 111 -10.85 -13.71 37.20
C GLU A 111 -9.92 -14.93 37.02
N SER A 112 -9.48 -15.26 35.79
CA SER A 112 -8.82 -16.55 35.50
C SER A 112 -7.38 -16.51 34.98
N THR A 113 -6.68 -15.36 34.95
CA THR A 113 -5.29 -15.31 34.44
C THR A 113 -4.30 -14.61 35.36
N LYS A 114 -4.28 -15.02 36.63
CA LYS A 114 -3.08 -14.94 37.48
C LYS A 114 -2.47 -16.34 37.62
N SER A 115 -1.81 -16.82 36.57
CA SER A 115 -0.90 -17.99 36.56
C SER A 115 -0.21 -18.02 35.18
N LYS A 116 1.03 -17.55 35.03
CA LYS A 116 2.30 -18.20 35.38
C LYS A 116 3.00 -18.71 34.12
N VAL A 117 4.20 -18.13 33.91
CA VAL A 117 5.39 -18.66 33.20
C VAL A 117 5.31 -18.73 31.68
N GLU A 118 6.03 -17.86 30.95
CA GLU A 118 7.49 -17.87 30.75
C GLU A 118 7.92 -19.08 29.89
N SER A 119 8.36 -18.80 28.68
CA SER A 119 9.33 -19.65 27.97
C SER A 119 10.22 -18.72 27.16
N THR A 120 11.36 -18.49 27.77
CA THR A 120 12.63 -18.02 27.26
C THR A 120 13.27 -19.04 26.31
N GLY A 121 14.24 -18.58 25.51
CA GLY A 121 15.18 -19.39 24.73
C GLY A 121 14.89 -19.33 23.23
N GLY A 122 15.69 -18.70 22.37
CA GLY A 122 17.15 -18.59 22.42
C GLY A 122 17.78 -19.75 21.64
N ASP A 123 18.78 -19.40 20.83
CA ASP A 123 19.71 -20.27 20.08
C ASP A 123 19.21 -20.90 18.78
N GLU A 124 20.00 -21.05 17.71
CA GLU A 124 21.34 -20.60 17.31
C GLU A 124 21.49 -21.13 15.87
N SER A 125 22.14 -20.39 14.97
CA SER A 125 23.19 -20.92 14.08
C SER A 125 23.60 -19.85 13.08
N GLY A 126 24.73 -19.22 13.38
CA GLY A 126 25.59 -18.68 12.35
C GLY A 126 26.16 -19.82 11.49
N ALA A 127 26.41 -19.51 10.23
CA ALA A 127 27.45 -20.16 9.45
C ALA A 127 28.09 -19.09 8.57
N ASP A 128 29.26 -18.69 9.04
CA ASP A 128 30.30 -17.96 8.35
C ASP A 128 30.62 -18.49 6.94
N ALA A 129 31.09 -17.54 6.12
CA ALA A 129 32.12 -17.67 5.09
C ALA A 129 32.00 -18.78 4.03
N ASP A 130 31.96 -18.39 2.76
CA ASP A 130 33.07 -18.78 1.87
C ASP A 130 33.26 -17.84 0.68
N LYS A 131 34.53 -17.66 0.34
CA LYS A 131 35.09 -16.90 -0.77
C LYS A 131 34.85 -17.61 -2.10
N GLY A 132 34.72 -16.83 -3.16
CA GLY A 132 35.03 -17.23 -4.54
C GLY A 132 34.47 -16.19 -5.49
N GLY A 133 35.25 -15.35 -6.17
CA GLY A 133 36.43 -15.71 -6.94
C GLY A 133 36.00 -15.84 -8.41
N ASN A 134 36.11 -14.72 -9.15
CA ASN A 134 36.24 -14.48 -10.61
C ASN A 134 36.40 -15.72 -11.54
N PRO A 135 36.04 -15.65 -12.85
CA PRO A 135 36.50 -14.57 -13.73
C PRO A 135 35.62 -14.18 -14.95
N ASP A 136 35.97 -13.03 -15.52
CA ASP A 136 36.08 -12.71 -16.95
C ASP A 136 34.94 -13.13 -17.90
N GLU A 137 34.20 -12.14 -18.40
CA GLU A 137 33.77 -12.18 -19.80
C GLU A 137 34.09 -10.84 -20.46
N SER A 138 35.31 -10.79 -21.00
CA SER A 138 35.74 -9.83 -21.98
C SER A 138 34.98 -10.05 -23.30
N GLY A 139 33.95 -9.23 -23.54
CA GLY A 139 33.21 -9.18 -24.79
C GLY A 139 33.56 -7.93 -25.60
N ALA A 140 34.56 -8.05 -26.46
CA ALA A 140 34.90 -7.07 -27.47
C ALA A 140 33.74 -6.85 -28.46
N GLY A 141 33.58 -5.60 -28.91
CA GLY A 141 32.61 -5.21 -29.92
C GLY A 141 33.00 -3.88 -30.56
N GLU A 142 34.13 -3.89 -31.26
CA GLU A 142 34.46 -2.88 -32.28
C GLU A 142 33.36 -2.86 -33.36
N GLY A 143 33.00 -1.66 -33.80
CA GLY A 143 32.00 -1.46 -34.83
C GLY A 143 31.95 -0.01 -35.30
N ALA A 144 33.03 0.45 -35.89
CA ALA A 144 33.03 1.60 -36.78
C ALA A 144 32.15 1.28 -38.01
N GLY A 145 31.29 2.21 -38.40
CA GLY A 145 30.52 2.17 -39.63
C GLY A 145 30.12 3.59 -40.00
N GLU A 146 30.56 3.99 -41.18
CA GLU A 146 30.59 5.34 -41.80
C GLU A 146 29.31 6.18 -41.75
#